data_AF-A0A9X2F318-F1
#
_entry.id   AF-A0A9X2F318-F1
#
_cell.length_a   1.000
_cell.length_b   1.000
_cell.length_c   1.000
_cell.angle_alpha   90.00
_cell.angle_beta   90.00
_cell.angle_gamma   90.00
#
_symmetry.space_group_name_H-M   'P 1'
#
loop_
_entity.id
_entity.type
_entity.pdbx_description
1 polymer ?
#
loop_
_entity_poly.entity_id
_entity_poly.type
_entity_poly.pdbx_seq_one_letter_code
_entity_poly.pdbx_strand_id
1 'polypeptide(L)'
;MKKQYLLALFSLIANLSFAQTELSKGAAVLFGKIKSVLTVAEKNQVYELCKLTLSNDGKGFLIDTYPVDVSVYPTDLNKDNKEDVFVIFSSTSLFGNTGQSFNLFLKSSLAGYKADPNMSGGIPVLLPSYNQGYPDIVIGGPGFKFPLYRWNGKQYDLLKTISDDELQKLKTTDVESASKTYQQGLP
;
A
#
# COMPACT_ATOMS: atom_id res chain seq x y z
N MET A 1 18.60 18.41 55.73
CA MET A 1 18.54 18.30 54.25
C MET A 1 17.23 17.64 53.86
N LYS A 2 16.21 18.41 53.45
CA LYS A 2 14.90 17.91 53.01
C LYS A 2 14.93 17.74 51.49
N LYS A 3 14.80 16.52 50.99
CA LYS A 3 14.62 16.23 49.55
C LYS A 3 13.16 16.51 49.17
N GLN A 4 12.94 17.54 48.37
CA GLN A 4 11.66 17.79 47.72
C GLN A 4 11.60 16.92 46.46
N TYR A 5 10.60 16.04 46.36
CA TYR A 5 10.31 15.29 45.15
C TYR A 5 9.45 16.15 44.23
N LEU A 6 10.00 16.51 43.07
CA LEU A 6 9.29 17.19 42.00
C LEU A 6 8.50 16.14 41.21
N LEU A 7 7.17 16.12 41.35
CA LEU A 7 6.30 15.35 40.44
C LEU A 7 6.27 16.08 39.09
N ALA A 8 6.90 15.51 38.07
CA ALA A 8 6.72 15.92 36.69
C ALA A 8 5.38 15.38 36.17
N LEU A 9 4.38 16.27 36.04
CA LEU A 9 3.15 15.98 35.32
C LEU A 9 3.48 15.91 33.82
N PHE A 10 3.59 14.70 33.26
CA PHE A 10 3.57 14.51 31.81
C PHE A 10 2.13 14.72 31.34
N SER A 11 1.86 15.85 30.67
CA SER A 11 0.60 16.05 29.96
C SER A 11 0.56 15.12 28.76
N LEU A 12 -0.19 14.03 28.87
CA LEU A 12 -0.54 13.15 27.76
C LEU A 12 -1.49 13.94 26.83
N ILE A 13 -0.97 14.54 25.76
CA ILE A 13 -1.81 15.12 24.71
C ILE A 13 -2.44 13.93 23.97
N ALA A 14 -3.68 13.60 24.32
CA ALA A 14 -4.51 12.73 23.52
C ALA A 14 -4.78 13.45 22.19
N ASN A 15 -4.13 13.00 21.11
CA ASN A 15 -4.52 13.38 19.76
C ASN A 15 -5.90 12.78 19.49
N LEU A 16 -6.95 13.54 19.82
CA LEU A 16 -8.30 13.29 19.34
C LEU A 16 -8.26 13.55 17.83
N SER A 17 -8.07 12.49 17.05
CA SER A 17 -8.27 12.52 15.60
C SER A 17 -9.73 12.84 15.35
N PHE A 18 -10.04 14.11 15.10
CA PHE A 18 -11.34 14.47 14.53
C PHE A 18 -11.52 13.66 13.25
N ALA A 19 -12.60 12.89 13.17
CA ALA A 19 -12.92 12.11 11.98
C ALA A 19 -12.96 13.07 10.79
N GLN A 20 -12.03 12.91 9.85
CA GLN A 20 -12.02 13.74 8.67
C GLN A 20 -13.25 13.39 7.84
N THR A 21 -14.20 14.33 7.75
CA THR A 21 -15.50 14.11 7.11
C THR A 21 -15.48 14.34 5.61
N GLU A 22 -14.44 15.00 5.09
CA GLU A 22 -14.30 15.33 3.67
C GLU A 22 -13.01 14.73 3.08
N LEU A 23 -13.09 14.33 1.81
CA LEU A 23 -11.90 13.90 1.07
C LEU A 23 -10.98 15.10 0.87
N SER A 24 -9.69 14.91 1.11
CA SER A 24 -8.68 15.84 0.62
C SER A 24 -8.74 15.88 -0.91
N LYS A 25 -8.33 16.99 -1.52
CA LYS A 25 -8.30 17.10 -2.99
C LYS A 25 -7.50 15.95 -3.62
N GLY A 26 -6.37 15.59 -3.01
CA GLY A 26 -5.53 14.50 -3.48
C GLY A 26 -6.19 13.14 -3.38
N ALA A 27 -6.85 12.84 -2.25
CA ALA A 27 -7.60 11.59 -2.09
C ALA A 27 -8.80 11.52 -3.05
N ALA A 28 -9.47 12.64 -3.33
CA ALA A 28 -10.55 12.70 -4.30
C ALA A 28 -10.08 12.36 -5.73
N VAL A 29 -8.89 12.85 -6.13
CA VAL A 29 -8.27 12.48 -7.41
C VAL A 29 -7.83 11.02 -7.40
N LEU A 30 -7.16 10.58 -6.33
CA LEU A 30 -6.58 9.24 -6.21
C LEU A 30 -7.63 8.12 -6.23
N PHE A 31 -8.78 8.34 -5.58
CA PHE A 31 -9.84 7.33 -5.44
C PHE A 31 -11.07 7.59 -6.32
N GLY A 32 -11.10 8.65 -7.12
CA GLY A 32 -12.32 9.15 -7.77
C GLY A 32 -13.05 8.17 -8.70
N LYS A 33 -12.39 7.11 -9.17
CA LYS A 33 -12.96 6.06 -10.02
C LYS A 33 -12.87 4.65 -9.43
N ILE A 34 -12.58 4.54 -8.13
CA ILE A 34 -12.30 3.27 -7.47
C ILE A 34 -13.47 2.89 -6.57
N LYS A 35 -14.05 1.70 -6.79
CA LYS A 35 -15.04 1.15 -5.87
C LYS A 35 -14.30 0.63 -4.64
N SER A 36 -14.66 1.11 -3.46
CA SER A 36 -13.95 0.80 -2.22
C SER A 36 -14.82 1.09 -1.00
N VAL A 37 -14.68 0.28 0.05
CA VAL A 37 -15.32 0.45 1.35
C VAL A 37 -14.48 1.28 2.32
N LEU A 38 -13.27 1.72 1.94
CA LEU A 38 -12.48 2.69 2.70
C LEU A 38 -13.35 3.91 3.04
N THR A 39 -13.34 4.26 4.32
CA THR A 39 -13.90 5.51 4.82
C THR A 39 -13.15 6.72 4.25
N VAL A 40 -13.75 7.91 4.37
CA VAL A 40 -13.11 9.17 3.96
C VAL A 40 -11.76 9.37 4.66
N ALA A 41 -11.71 9.15 5.97
CA ALA A 41 -10.47 9.27 6.75
C ALA A 41 -9.39 8.29 6.27
N GLU A 42 -9.76 7.06 5.89
CA GLU A 42 -8.83 6.05 5.39
C GLU A 42 -8.30 6.39 3.99
N LYS A 43 -9.16 6.89 3.09
CA LYS A 43 -8.74 7.37 1.76
C LYS A 43 -7.73 8.52 1.90
N ASN A 44 -8.00 9.44 2.83
CA ASN A 44 -7.07 10.53 3.13
C ASN A 44 -5.75 10.00 3.71
N GLN A 45 -5.81 9.05 4.64
CA GLN A 45 -4.60 8.45 5.22
C GLN A 45 -3.73 7.74 4.17
N VAL A 46 -4.33 6.92 3.28
CA VAL A 46 -3.60 6.25 2.20
C VAL A 46 -2.95 7.29 1.28
N TYR A 47 -3.68 8.33 0.89
CA TYR A 47 -3.13 9.43 0.08
C TYR A 47 -1.91 10.09 0.77
N GLU A 48 -2.01 10.43 2.05
CA GLU A 48 -0.91 11.03 2.82
C GLU A 48 0.30 10.12 2.95
N LEU A 49 0.10 8.79 2.98
CA LEU A 49 1.18 7.81 2.99
C LEU A 49 1.88 7.69 1.64
N CYS A 50 1.20 8.00 0.52
CA CYS A 50 1.81 8.00 -0.81
C CYS A 50 2.82 9.14 -1.04
N LYS A 51 2.80 10.20 -0.21
CA LYS A 51 3.71 11.36 -0.34
C LYS A 51 3.71 12.02 -1.72
N LEU A 52 2.55 12.05 -2.35
CA LEU A 52 2.34 12.65 -3.67
C LEU A 52 2.11 14.16 -3.54
N THR A 53 2.57 14.90 -4.54
CA THR A 53 2.17 16.30 -4.75
C THR A 53 1.12 16.35 -5.86
N LEU A 54 0.04 17.11 -5.70
CA LEU A 54 -0.89 17.35 -6.80
C LEU A 54 -0.23 18.20 -7.89
N SER A 55 -0.50 17.88 -9.15
CA SER A 55 -0.13 18.73 -10.28
C SER A 55 -0.80 20.11 -10.19
N ASN A 56 -0.25 21.11 -10.89
CA ASN A 56 -0.77 22.49 -10.87
C ASN A 56 -2.25 22.60 -11.32
N ASP A 57 -2.69 21.70 -12.21
CA ASP A 57 -4.08 21.63 -12.67
C ASP A 57 -4.99 20.81 -11.73
N GLY A 58 -4.42 20.19 -10.70
CA GLY A 58 -5.11 19.39 -9.70
C GLY A 58 -5.69 18.07 -10.23
N LYS A 59 -5.22 17.58 -11.38
CA LYS A 59 -5.78 16.38 -12.04
C LYS A 59 -4.85 15.17 -12.03
N GLY A 60 -3.59 15.35 -11.67
CA GLY A 60 -2.58 14.30 -11.61
C GLY A 60 -1.65 14.48 -10.44
N PHE A 61 -0.56 13.72 -10.44
CA PHE A 61 0.39 13.68 -9.34
C PHE A 61 1.82 13.88 -9.82
N LEU A 62 2.64 14.37 -8.89
CA LEU A 62 4.08 14.51 -9.01
C LEU A 62 4.75 13.77 -7.85
N ILE A 63 5.90 13.16 -8.13
CA ILE A 63 6.92 12.85 -7.13
C ILE A 63 8.07 13.83 -7.34
N ASP A 64 8.36 14.61 -6.32
CA ASP A 64 9.17 15.84 -6.42
C ASP A 64 8.65 16.77 -7.52
N THR A 65 9.31 16.80 -8.67
CA THR A 65 8.94 17.62 -9.83
C THR A 65 8.54 16.80 -11.06
N TYR A 66 8.54 15.46 -10.96
CA TYR A 66 8.30 14.57 -12.09
C TYR A 66 6.84 14.08 -12.09
N PRO A 67 6.15 14.15 -13.25
CA PRO A 67 4.84 13.53 -13.41
C PRO A 67 4.86 12.02 -13.14
N VAL A 68 3.81 11.56 -12.47
CA VAL A 68 3.59 10.15 -12.19
C VAL A 68 2.10 9.81 -12.34
N ASP A 69 1.83 8.74 -13.08
CA ASP A 69 0.50 8.16 -13.14
C ASP A 69 0.30 7.25 -11.92
N VAL A 70 -0.86 7.34 -11.28
CA VAL A 70 -1.13 6.59 -10.05
C VAL A 70 -2.39 5.77 -10.21
N SER A 71 -2.28 4.47 -9.94
CA SER A 71 -3.41 3.53 -9.93
C SER A 71 -3.57 2.93 -8.55
N VAL A 72 -4.81 2.73 -8.13
CA VAL A 72 -5.16 2.19 -6.81
C VAL A 72 -5.94 0.90 -6.99
N TYR A 73 -5.53 -0.13 -6.27
CA TYR A 73 -6.11 -1.46 -6.34
C TYR A 73 -6.46 -1.96 -4.93
N PRO A 74 -7.68 -1.68 -4.44
CA PRO A 74 -8.18 -2.26 -3.21
C PRO A 74 -8.41 -3.76 -3.36
N THR A 75 -8.13 -4.52 -2.32
CA THR A 75 -8.28 -5.98 -2.27
C THR A 75 -8.55 -6.39 -0.81
N ASP A 76 -8.73 -7.68 -0.56
CA ASP A 76 -8.76 -8.26 0.79
C ASP A 76 -7.82 -9.48 0.78
N LEU A 77 -6.53 -9.25 1.02
CA LEU A 77 -5.51 -10.27 0.81
C LEU A 77 -5.66 -11.44 1.78
N ASN A 78 -6.10 -11.15 3.01
CA ASN A 78 -6.24 -12.13 4.08
C ASN A 78 -7.67 -12.60 4.35
N LYS A 79 -8.66 -12.10 3.59
CA LYS A 79 -10.07 -12.45 3.67
C LYS A 79 -10.70 -12.11 5.02
N ASP A 80 -10.25 -11.03 5.66
CA ASP A 80 -10.76 -10.58 6.95
C ASP A 80 -11.83 -9.46 6.84
N ASN A 81 -12.28 -9.18 5.60
CA ASN A 81 -13.21 -8.11 5.23
C ASN A 81 -12.67 -6.70 5.52
N LYS A 82 -11.36 -6.54 5.65
CA LYS A 82 -10.72 -5.23 5.65
C LYS A 82 -9.96 -5.07 4.35
N GLU A 83 -10.13 -3.92 3.72
CA GLU A 83 -9.37 -3.61 2.52
C GLU A 83 -7.88 -3.47 2.84
N ASP A 84 -7.07 -4.15 2.04
CA ASP A 84 -5.68 -3.82 1.79
C ASP A 84 -5.60 -3.05 0.46
N VAL A 85 -4.62 -2.18 0.31
CA VAL A 85 -4.54 -1.28 -0.86
C VAL A 85 -3.15 -1.34 -1.48
N PHE A 86 -3.08 -1.79 -2.73
CA PHE A 86 -1.91 -1.52 -3.55
C PHE A 86 -2.06 -0.15 -4.22
N VAL A 87 -0.99 0.65 -4.20
CA VAL A 87 -0.88 1.86 -5.01
C VAL A 87 0.30 1.69 -5.94
N ILE A 88 0.03 1.73 -7.24
CA ILE A 88 1.02 1.61 -8.30
C ILE A 88 1.34 3.01 -8.84
N PHE A 89 2.62 3.34 -8.89
CA PHE A 89 3.17 4.55 -9.45
C PHE A 89 3.82 4.21 -10.79
N SER A 90 3.40 4.84 -11.89
CA SER A 90 3.91 4.58 -13.23
C SER A 90 4.58 5.84 -13.81
N SER A 91 5.86 5.71 -14.16
CA SER A 91 6.66 6.77 -14.78
C SER A 91 7.99 6.16 -15.24
N THR A 92 8.27 6.18 -16.54
CA THR A 92 9.54 5.70 -17.08
C THR A 92 10.71 6.58 -16.64
N SER A 93 10.48 7.88 -16.42
CA SER A 93 11.50 8.80 -15.91
C SER A 93 11.90 8.52 -14.47
N LEU A 94 10.97 8.05 -13.62
CA LEU A 94 11.23 7.75 -12.21
C LEU A 94 11.67 6.30 -11.98
N PHE A 95 11.15 5.34 -12.77
CA PHE A 95 11.31 3.91 -12.51
C PHE A 95 12.03 3.14 -13.62
N GLY A 96 12.59 3.86 -14.62
CA GLY A 96 13.42 3.29 -15.68
C GLY A 96 12.71 2.18 -16.46
N ASN A 97 13.45 1.11 -16.78
CA ASN A 97 12.94 -0.02 -17.57
C ASN A 97 11.81 -0.81 -16.87
N THR A 98 11.68 -0.71 -15.55
CA THR A 98 10.55 -1.31 -14.84
C THR A 98 9.26 -0.55 -15.14
N GLY A 99 9.36 0.76 -15.40
CA GLY A 99 8.24 1.65 -15.73
C GLY A 99 7.32 1.98 -14.56
N GLN A 100 7.39 1.22 -13.46
CA GLN A 100 6.55 1.41 -12.29
C GLN A 100 7.25 1.03 -10.97
N SER A 101 6.64 1.47 -9.88
CA SER A 101 6.88 1.06 -8.50
C SER A 101 5.54 0.88 -7.81
N PHE A 102 5.51 0.23 -6.65
CA PHE A 102 4.30 0.13 -5.86
C PHE A 102 4.56 0.38 -4.37
N ASN A 103 3.48 0.56 -3.62
CA ASN A 103 3.41 0.38 -2.18
C ASN A 103 2.22 -0.53 -1.84
N LEU A 104 2.36 -1.40 -0.84
CA LEU A 104 1.24 -2.10 -0.21
C LEU A 104 0.90 -1.49 1.13
N PHE A 105 -0.34 -1.05 1.29
CA PHE A 105 -0.89 -0.56 2.54
C PHE A 105 -1.82 -1.58 3.17
N LEU A 106 -1.51 -1.99 4.39
CA LEU A 106 -2.27 -2.97 5.16
C LEU A 106 -3.05 -2.27 6.27
N LYS A 107 -4.28 -2.71 6.52
CA LYS A 107 -5.08 -2.18 7.61
C LYS A 107 -4.58 -2.71 8.96
N SER A 108 -4.02 -1.82 9.78
CA SER A 108 -3.60 -2.12 11.14
C SER A 108 -4.80 -2.22 12.08
N SER A 109 -4.75 -3.15 13.04
CA SER A 109 -5.76 -3.30 14.09
C SER A 109 -5.83 -2.10 15.06
N LEU A 110 -4.83 -1.23 15.06
CA LEU A 110 -4.63 -0.21 16.10
C LEU A 110 -4.98 1.23 15.70
N ALA A 111 -4.92 1.64 14.42
CA ALA A 111 -5.25 3.02 14.00
C ALA A 111 -5.18 3.30 12.47
N GLY A 112 -5.68 2.41 11.62
CA GLY A 112 -5.75 2.66 10.16
C GLY A 112 -4.60 2.04 9.35
N TYR A 113 -4.22 2.64 8.23
CA TYR A 113 -3.30 2.04 7.26
C TYR A 113 -1.82 2.23 7.62
N LYS A 114 -1.01 1.20 7.34
CA LYS A 114 0.45 1.27 7.37
C LYS A 114 1.03 0.73 6.05
N ALA A 115 2.12 1.32 5.58
CA ALA A 115 2.90 0.70 4.50
C ALA A 115 3.61 -0.55 5.04
N ASP A 116 3.62 -1.64 4.28
CA ASP A 116 4.54 -2.72 4.54
C ASP A 116 5.95 -2.32 4.05
N PRO A 117 6.98 -2.35 4.92
CA PRO A 117 8.30 -1.81 4.61
C PRO A 117 9.04 -2.57 3.50
N ASN A 118 8.67 -3.83 3.25
CA ASN A 118 9.32 -4.67 2.25
C ASN A 118 8.54 -4.75 0.93
N MET A 119 7.32 -4.20 0.89
CA MET A 119 6.44 -4.23 -0.27
C MET A 119 6.47 -2.90 -1.01
N SER A 120 7.64 -2.60 -1.58
CA SER A 120 7.82 -1.45 -2.46
C SER A 120 8.82 -1.72 -3.58
N GLY A 121 8.74 -0.93 -4.66
CA GLY A 121 9.58 -1.10 -5.85
C GLY A 121 9.13 -2.26 -6.74
N GLY A 122 9.40 -2.18 -8.05
CA GLY A 122 9.11 -3.30 -8.95
C GLY A 122 7.63 -3.49 -9.26
N ILE A 123 7.28 -4.74 -9.63
CA ILE A 123 5.93 -5.14 -10.06
C ILE A 123 5.40 -6.22 -9.11
N PRO A 124 4.34 -5.97 -8.32
CA PRO A 124 3.82 -6.98 -7.40
C PRO A 124 3.10 -8.09 -8.16
N VAL A 125 3.45 -9.34 -7.88
CA VAL A 125 2.83 -10.54 -8.45
C VAL A 125 2.37 -11.45 -7.31
N LEU A 126 1.07 -11.72 -7.26
CA LEU A 126 0.50 -12.58 -6.21
C LEU A 126 0.64 -14.05 -6.60
N LEU A 127 1.07 -14.88 -5.66
CA LEU A 127 1.14 -16.32 -5.79
C LEU A 127 -0.04 -17.02 -5.09
N PRO A 128 -0.40 -18.26 -5.49
CA PRO A 128 -1.45 -19.04 -4.85
C PRO A 128 -1.02 -19.67 -3.53
N SER A 129 0.26 -19.60 -3.16
CA SER A 129 0.73 -20.03 -1.86
C SER A 129 0.40 -18.96 -0.82
N TYR A 130 0.01 -19.38 0.37
CA TYR A 130 -0.40 -18.50 1.47
C TYR A 130 0.36 -18.83 2.75
N ASN A 131 0.56 -17.82 3.59
CA ASN A 131 1.01 -17.98 4.96
C ASN A 131 0.23 -17.06 5.90
N GLN A 132 -0.38 -17.64 6.93
CA GLN A 132 -1.20 -16.91 7.91
C GLN A 132 -2.22 -15.96 7.26
N GLY A 133 -2.93 -16.44 6.24
CA GLY A 133 -3.99 -15.70 5.56
C GLY A 133 -3.53 -14.88 4.35
N TYR A 134 -2.28 -14.42 4.29
CA TYR A 134 -1.79 -13.61 3.18
C TYR A 134 -1.11 -14.44 2.08
N PRO A 135 -1.24 -14.08 0.79
CA PRO A 135 -0.54 -14.76 -0.29
C PRO A 135 0.96 -14.44 -0.24
N ASP A 136 1.80 -15.33 -0.75
CA ASP A 136 3.18 -14.95 -1.04
C ASP A 136 3.21 -13.98 -2.23
N ILE A 137 4.16 -13.04 -2.23
CA ILE A 137 4.28 -11.98 -3.24
C ILE A 137 5.68 -12.00 -3.84
N VAL A 138 5.75 -12.03 -5.16
CA VAL A 138 6.99 -11.78 -5.91
C VAL A 138 7.05 -10.31 -6.28
N ILE A 139 8.22 -9.70 -6.12
CA ILE A 139 8.50 -8.38 -6.70
C ILE A 139 9.24 -8.60 -8.03
N GLY A 140 8.51 -8.45 -9.13
CA GLY A 140 9.01 -8.57 -10.50
C GLY A 140 9.64 -7.29 -11.03
N GLY A 141 10.00 -7.33 -12.31
CA GLY A 141 10.66 -6.27 -13.07
C GLY A 141 11.61 -6.87 -14.11
N PRO A 142 12.42 -6.06 -14.80
CA PRO A 142 13.47 -6.56 -15.68
C PRO A 142 14.50 -7.38 -14.89
N GLY A 143 14.83 -8.58 -15.35
CA GLY A 143 15.86 -9.44 -14.73
C GLY A 143 15.55 -10.93 -14.87
N PHE A 144 16.35 -11.75 -14.18
CA PHE A 144 16.24 -13.23 -14.20
C PHE A 144 16.05 -13.86 -12.82
N LYS A 145 16.04 -13.03 -11.77
CA LYS A 145 15.94 -13.44 -10.37
C LYS A 145 15.08 -12.43 -9.61
N PHE A 146 14.09 -12.93 -8.89
CA PHE A 146 13.10 -12.10 -8.22
C PHE A 146 12.97 -12.49 -6.75
N PRO A 147 12.89 -11.53 -5.83
CA PRO A 147 12.63 -11.82 -4.43
C PRO A 147 11.16 -12.26 -4.26
N LEU A 148 10.99 -13.37 -3.55
CA LEU A 148 9.72 -13.91 -3.10
C LEU A 148 9.58 -13.62 -1.62
N TYR A 149 8.51 -12.92 -1.25
CA TYR A 149 8.20 -12.54 0.11
C TYR A 149 7.03 -13.35 0.65
N ARG A 150 7.08 -13.60 1.96
CA ARG A 150 6.05 -14.32 2.70
C ARG A 150 5.68 -13.52 3.94
N TRP A 151 4.39 -13.45 4.23
CA TRP A 151 3.88 -12.83 5.45
C TRP A 151 4.35 -13.58 6.70
N ASN A 152 4.89 -12.88 7.69
CA ASN A 152 5.41 -13.48 8.93
C ASN A 152 4.44 -13.38 10.13
N GLY A 153 3.26 -12.78 9.95
CA GLY A 153 2.31 -12.44 11.03
C GLY A 153 2.26 -10.96 11.39
N LYS A 154 3.23 -10.16 10.90
CA LYS A 154 3.35 -8.72 11.17
C LYS A 154 3.65 -7.88 9.92
N GLN A 155 4.50 -8.40 9.05
CA GLN A 155 4.96 -7.80 7.79
C GLN A 155 5.36 -8.92 6.80
N TYR A 156 5.58 -8.57 5.55
CA TYR A 156 6.23 -9.45 4.58
C TYR A 156 7.74 -9.51 4.85
N ASP A 157 8.32 -10.70 4.88
CA ASP A 157 9.78 -10.90 4.93
C ASP A 157 10.24 -11.71 3.72
N LEU A 158 11.51 -11.52 3.33
CA LEU A 158 12.11 -12.27 2.23
C LEU A 158 12.12 -13.76 2.58
N LEU A 159 11.42 -14.57 1.77
CA LEU A 159 11.41 -16.02 1.91
C LEU A 159 12.61 -16.63 1.16
N LYS A 160 12.73 -16.28 -0.12
CA LYS A 160 13.82 -16.72 -1.00
C LYS A 160 13.87 -15.85 -2.25
N THR A 161 14.87 -16.09 -3.09
CA THR A 161 14.89 -15.61 -4.48
C THR A 161 14.48 -16.76 -5.40
N ILE A 162 13.69 -16.47 -6.41
CA ILE A 162 13.30 -17.42 -7.47
C ILE A 162 13.81 -16.95 -8.82
N SER A 163 14.09 -17.87 -9.74
CA SER A 163 14.43 -17.56 -11.12
C SER A 163 13.20 -17.19 -11.96
N ASP A 164 13.44 -16.56 -13.11
CA ASP A 164 12.39 -16.31 -14.11
C ASP A 164 11.72 -17.61 -14.59
N ASP A 165 12.53 -18.65 -14.86
CA ASP A 165 12.04 -19.99 -15.21
C ASP A 165 11.14 -20.60 -14.12
N GLU A 166 11.42 -20.35 -12.85
CA GLU A 166 10.54 -20.77 -11.75
C GLU A 166 9.25 -19.96 -11.74
N LEU A 167 9.34 -18.62 -11.87
CA LEU A 167 8.17 -17.74 -11.85
C LEU A 167 7.18 -18.06 -12.99
N GLN A 168 7.67 -18.31 -14.21
CA GLN A 168 6.84 -18.65 -15.37
C GLN A 168 6.06 -19.96 -15.21
N LYS A 169 6.53 -20.87 -14.33
CA LYS A 169 5.85 -22.13 -14.04
C LYS A 169 4.78 -21.99 -12.95
N LEU A 170 4.77 -20.88 -12.21
CA LEU A 170 3.80 -20.62 -11.17
C LEU A 170 2.52 -20.06 -11.79
N LYS A 171 1.38 -20.51 -11.27
CA LYS A 171 0.13 -19.77 -11.48
C LYS A 171 0.28 -18.44 -10.74
N THR A 172 0.05 -17.33 -11.41
CA THR A 172 0.14 -15.99 -10.82
C THR A 172 -1.18 -15.25 -10.96
N THR A 173 -1.36 -14.21 -10.16
CA THR A 173 -2.45 -13.26 -10.31
C THR A 173 -1.87 -11.86 -10.17
N ASP A 174 -2.12 -11.02 -11.15
CA ASP A 174 -1.76 -9.61 -11.07
C ASP A 174 -2.71 -8.86 -10.13
N VAL A 175 -2.22 -7.75 -9.58
CA VAL A 175 -2.94 -6.96 -8.58
C VAL A 175 -4.23 -6.34 -9.15
N GLU A 176 -4.26 -5.97 -10.43
CA GLU A 176 -5.46 -5.41 -11.07
C GLU A 176 -6.57 -6.46 -11.14
N SER A 177 -6.26 -7.68 -11.55
CA SER A 177 -7.20 -8.81 -11.60
C SER A 177 -7.72 -9.17 -10.21
N ALA A 178 -6.84 -9.20 -9.20
CA ALA A 178 -7.25 -9.42 -7.81
C ALA A 178 -8.21 -8.33 -7.32
N SER A 179 -7.88 -7.06 -7.59
CA SER A 179 -8.71 -5.92 -7.21
C SER A 179 -10.04 -5.88 -7.93
N LYS A 180 -10.09 -6.17 -9.24
CA LYS A 180 -11.35 -6.27 -10.00
C LYS A 180 -12.27 -7.32 -9.41
N THR A 181 -11.73 -8.49 -9.07
CA THR A 181 -12.49 -9.58 -8.44
C THR A 181 -13.05 -9.14 -7.10
N TYR A 182 -12.24 -8.47 -6.28
CA TYR A 182 -12.66 -7.92 -4.99
C TYR A 182 -13.77 -6.88 -5.15
N GLN A 183 -13.56 -5.88 -6.01
CA GLN A 183 -14.51 -4.78 -6.23
C GLN A 183 -15.87 -5.27 -6.77
N GLN A 184 -15.90 -6.33 -7.59
CA GLN A 184 -17.14 -6.96 -8.05
C GLN A 184 -17.96 -7.57 -6.91
N GLY A 185 -17.30 -8.03 -5.84
CA GLY A 185 -17.93 -8.59 -4.65
C GLY A 185 -18.38 -7.55 -3.62
N LEU A 186 -18.01 -6.28 -3.79
CA LEU A 186 -18.45 -5.21 -2.90
C LEU A 186 -19.96 -4.96 -3.04
N PRO A 187 -20.66 -4.59 -1.94
CA PRO A 187 -22.07 -4.22 -1.98
C PRO A 187 -22.35 -3.00 -2.88
#